data_AF-A0A428U0P6-F1
#
_entry.id   AF-A0A428U0P6-F1
#
_cell.length_a   1.000
_cell.length_b   1.000
_cell.length_c   1.000
_cell.angle_alpha   90.00
_cell.angle_beta   90.00
_cell.angle_gamma   90.00
#
_symmetry.space_group_name_H-M   'P 1'
#
loop_
_entity.id
_entity.type
_entity.pdbx_description
1 polymer ?
#
loop_
_entity_poly.entity_id
_entity_poly.type
_entity_poly.pdbx_seq_one_letter_code
_entity_poly.pdbx_strand_id
1 'polypeptide(L)'
;MSMQFQSPFQESQFDIFEWYPQFQSCLRYFIDHAQYSSPVQTVAACVNILLPFQKGNSPPVTPTRSGPGPSASASGTIPLGLPRAPVTLIPYIRRLVVTGFDSPAVLHGFFGDDWMQGIGPIHESERRNYLFAAKSDNWLKVKSQYDMADGQTVPFLRPLQNVTEEEIQGAESNWSEWLAMQDWMLGPRAPPDVGDRRVRVKKEQD
;
A
#
# COMPACT_ATOMS: atom_id res chain seq x y z
N MET A 1 14.05 -24.41 32.17
CA MET A 1 13.16 -23.36 31.64
C MET A 1 13.48 -23.21 30.17
N SER A 2 12.65 -23.80 29.32
CA SER A 2 12.82 -23.81 27.86
C SER A 2 12.41 -22.44 27.32
N MET A 3 13.38 -21.69 26.78
CA MET A 3 13.10 -20.52 25.96
C MET A 3 12.37 -21.01 24.71
N GLN A 4 11.06 -20.79 24.64
CA GLN A 4 10.32 -20.95 23.39
C GLN A 4 10.83 -19.90 22.41
N PHE A 5 11.57 -20.32 21.39
CA PHE A 5 11.81 -19.49 20.22
C PHE A 5 10.46 -19.34 19.52
N GLN A 6 9.82 -18.20 19.75
CA GLN A 6 8.67 -17.76 18.97
C GLN A 6 9.19 -17.47 17.56
N SER A 7 8.64 -18.16 16.55
CA SER A 7 9.02 -17.93 15.16
C SER A 7 8.66 -16.48 14.80
N PRO A 8 9.55 -15.70 14.14
CA PRO A 8 9.35 -14.27 13.87
C PRO A 8 8.17 -13.98 12.92
N PHE A 9 7.58 -15.02 12.32
CA PHE A 9 6.35 -14.95 11.54
C PHE A 9 5.07 -15.12 12.37
N GLN A 10 5.16 -15.20 13.70
CA GLN A 10 3.98 -15.13 14.57
C GLN A 10 3.50 -13.68 14.70
N GLU A 11 3.15 -13.04 13.58
CA GLU A 11 2.06 -12.09 13.61
C GLU A 11 0.85 -12.87 14.16
N SER A 12 0.14 -12.32 15.15
CA SER A 12 -1.11 -12.90 15.68
C SER A 12 -1.94 -13.43 14.51
N GLN A 13 -2.27 -14.73 14.51
CA GLN A 13 -2.91 -15.43 13.39
C GLN A 13 -3.90 -14.52 12.67
N PHE A 14 -3.47 -13.94 11.55
CA PHE A 14 -4.31 -13.04 10.78
C PHE A 14 -5.35 -13.90 10.08
N ASP A 15 -6.57 -13.92 10.62
CA ASP A 15 -7.65 -14.69 10.02
C ASP A 15 -8.20 -13.93 8.80
N ILE A 16 -7.71 -14.32 7.63
CA ILE A 16 -8.10 -13.77 6.33
C ILE A 16 -9.63 -13.87 6.13
N PHE A 17 -10.27 -14.92 6.65
CA PHE A 17 -11.70 -15.15 6.47
C PHE A 17 -12.55 -14.28 7.39
N GLU A 18 -12.08 -13.97 8.59
CA GLU A 18 -12.71 -12.99 9.49
C GLU A 18 -12.52 -11.56 8.98
N TRP A 19 -11.33 -11.26 8.44
CA TRP A 19 -10.97 -9.94 7.93
C TRP A 19 -11.70 -9.56 6.64
N TYR A 20 -11.81 -10.48 5.67
CA TYR A 20 -12.27 -10.16 4.33
C TYR A 20 -13.69 -9.55 4.26
N PRO A 21 -14.69 -10.01 5.04
CA PRO A 21 -15.99 -9.35 5.12
C PRO A 21 -15.91 -7.87 5.52
N GLN A 22 -15.03 -7.52 6.46
CA GLN A 22 -14.82 -6.13 6.90
C GLN A 22 -14.17 -5.29 5.80
N PHE A 23 -13.18 -5.86 5.10
CA PHE A 23 -12.60 -5.23 3.93
C PHE A 23 -13.63 -4.99 2.82
N GLN A 24 -14.53 -5.96 2.58
CA GLN A 24 -15.62 -5.80 1.61
C GLN A 24 -16.62 -4.72 2.01
N SER A 25 -16.92 -4.58 3.31
CA SER A 25 -17.74 -3.48 3.84
C SER A 25 -17.12 -2.12 3.50
N CYS A 26 -15.82 -1.96 3.77
CA CYS A 26 -15.06 -0.76 3.43
C CYS A 26 -15.07 -0.44 1.93
N LEU A 27 -14.86 -1.46 1.10
CA LEU A 27 -14.88 -1.32 -0.36
C LEU A 27 -16.24 -0.85 -0.86
N ARG A 28 -17.32 -1.46 -0.35
CA ARG A 28 -18.68 -1.10 -0.71
C ARG A 28 -19.02 0.31 -0.25
N TYR A 29 -18.70 0.68 0.99
CA TYR A 29 -18.91 2.04 1.49
C TYR A 29 -18.18 3.09 0.63
N PHE A 30 -16.92 2.84 0.27
CA PHE A 30 -16.15 3.76 -0.55
C PHE A 30 -16.76 3.97 -1.93
N ILE A 31 -17.20 2.88 -2.59
CA ILE A 31 -17.80 2.90 -3.93
C ILE A 31 -19.22 3.46 -3.91
N ASP A 32 -20.06 3.06 -2.96
CA ASP A 32 -21.48 3.39 -3.04
C ASP A 32 -21.78 4.76 -2.41
N HIS A 33 -20.94 5.21 -1.46
CA HIS A 33 -21.20 6.40 -0.66
C HIS A 33 -20.03 7.39 -0.64
N ALA A 34 -18.87 7.00 -0.12
CA ALA A 34 -17.82 7.94 0.27
C ALA A 34 -17.29 8.79 -0.90
N GLN A 35 -17.09 8.19 -2.08
CA GLN A 35 -16.57 8.87 -3.26
C GLN A 35 -17.44 10.04 -3.75
N TYR A 36 -18.72 10.10 -3.36
CA TYR A 36 -19.62 11.18 -3.73
C TYR A 36 -19.68 12.30 -2.68
N SER A 37 -19.05 12.11 -1.52
CA SER A 37 -19.06 13.11 -0.46
C SER A 37 -18.08 14.25 -0.75
N SER A 38 -18.46 15.47 -0.38
CA SER A 38 -17.61 16.66 -0.54
C SER A 38 -16.26 16.56 0.19
N PRO A 39 -16.17 16.04 1.43
CA PRO A 39 -14.89 15.87 2.11
C PRO A 39 -13.93 14.93 1.35
N VAL A 40 -14.42 13.78 0.87
CA VAL A 40 -13.59 12.81 0.12
C VAL A 40 -13.13 13.38 -1.21
N GLN A 41 -14.01 14.07 -1.94
CA GLN A 41 -13.64 14.75 -3.19
C GLN A 41 -12.60 15.84 -2.98
N THR A 42 -12.70 16.58 -1.87
CA THR A 42 -11.75 17.64 -1.51
C THR A 42 -10.36 17.04 -1.26
N VAL A 43 -10.29 15.97 -0.45
CA VAL A 43 -9.03 15.28 -0.19
C VAL A 43 -8.47 14.68 -1.49
N ALA A 44 -9.30 14.00 -2.29
CA ALA A 44 -8.89 13.37 -3.54
C ALA A 44 -8.28 14.39 -4.53
N ALA A 45 -8.90 15.56 -4.67
CA ALA A 45 -8.37 16.66 -5.48
C ALA A 45 -7.04 17.19 -4.91
N CYS A 46 -6.96 17.40 -3.59
CA CYS A 46 -5.76 17.89 -2.91
C CYS A 46 -4.56 16.95 -3.10
N VAL A 47 -4.78 15.63 -3.03
CA VAL A 47 -3.72 14.62 -3.13
C VAL A 47 -3.52 14.09 -4.56
N ASN A 48 -4.19 14.70 -5.54
CA ASN A 48 -4.15 14.35 -6.97
C ASN A 48 -4.41 12.85 -7.25
N ILE A 49 -5.55 12.35 -6.80
CA ILE A 49 -6.02 10.98 -7.09
C ILE A 49 -7.45 11.00 -7.61
N LEU A 50 -7.70 10.23 -8.67
CA LEU A 50 -9.03 10.07 -9.26
C LEU A 50 -9.84 9.06 -8.46
N LEU A 51 -11.06 9.45 -8.11
CA LEU A 51 -12.07 8.60 -7.52
C LEU A 51 -12.66 7.62 -8.55
N PRO A 52 -13.23 6.48 -8.12
CA PRO A 52 -13.71 5.46 -9.04
C PRO A 52 -14.76 5.93 -10.06
N PHE A 53 -15.59 6.92 -9.73
CA PHE A 53 -16.58 7.48 -10.65
C PHE A 53 -15.96 8.38 -11.72
N GLN A 54 -14.77 8.95 -11.47
CA GLN A 54 -14.09 9.87 -12.39
C GLN A 54 -13.32 9.11 -13.49
N LYS A 55 -12.84 7.89 -13.20
CA LYS A 55 -12.04 7.08 -14.13
C LYS A 55 -12.79 6.62 -15.39
N GLY A 56 -14.13 6.65 -15.39
CA GLY A 56 -14.96 6.34 -16.57
C GLY A 56 -15.25 7.54 -17.47
N ASN A 57 -14.88 8.75 -17.05
CA ASN A 57 -15.21 10.00 -17.74
C ASN A 57 -13.99 10.69 -18.36
N SER A 58 -12.83 10.02 -18.39
CA SER A 58 -11.62 10.48 -19.07
C SER A 58 -11.94 10.60 -20.57
N PRO A 59 -11.94 11.80 -21.17
CA PRO A 59 -12.11 11.90 -22.60
C PRO A 59 -10.96 11.13 -23.28
N PRO A 60 -11.24 10.31 -24.32
CA PRO A 60 -10.17 9.68 -25.07
C PRO A 60 -9.29 10.80 -25.61
N VAL A 61 -8.00 10.78 -25.24
CA VAL A 61 -6.98 11.64 -25.82
C VAL A 61 -6.94 11.28 -27.31
N THR A 62 -7.64 12.07 -28.12
CA THR A 62 -7.64 11.91 -29.57
C THR A 62 -6.25 12.34 -30.05
N PRO A 63 -5.50 11.50 -30.77
CA PRO A 63 -4.29 11.97 -31.44
C PRO A 63 -4.75 12.97 -32.51
N THR A 64 -4.29 14.23 -32.39
CA THR A 64 -4.46 15.26 -33.40
C THR A 64 -3.98 14.73 -34.75
N ARG A 65 -4.93 14.40 -35.63
CA ARG A 65 -4.70 14.24 -37.06
C ARG A 65 -5.43 15.37 -37.78
N SER A 66 -4.61 16.30 -38.24
CA SER A 66 -4.94 17.39 -39.16
C SER A 66 -5.53 16.87 -40.48
N GLY A 67 -6.69 17.42 -40.88
CA GLY A 67 -7.27 17.28 -42.22
C GLY A 67 -8.72 17.81 -42.30
N PRO A 68 -9.10 18.61 -43.30
CA PRO A 68 -10.45 19.18 -43.40
C PRO A 68 -11.39 18.27 -44.22
N GLY A 69 -12.62 18.06 -43.76
CA GLY A 69 -13.68 17.40 -44.54
C GLY A 69 -15.02 17.34 -43.80
N PRO A 70 -16.18 17.51 -44.48
CA PRO A 70 -17.39 18.05 -43.87
C PRO A 70 -18.38 17.00 -43.36
N SER A 71 -19.16 17.42 -42.38
CA SER A 71 -20.50 16.96 -41.96
C SER A 71 -20.85 15.48 -42.17
N ALA A 72 -20.82 14.71 -41.08
CA ALA A 72 -21.72 13.57 -40.91
C ALA A 72 -22.16 13.48 -39.44
N SER A 73 -23.47 13.54 -39.25
CA SER A 73 -24.19 13.33 -38.00
C SER A 73 -23.87 11.95 -37.44
N ALA A 74 -22.89 11.86 -36.54
CA ALA A 74 -22.63 10.64 -35.80
C ALA A 74 -23.47 10.66 -34.52
N SER A 75 -24.62 9.98 -34.58
CA SER A 75 -25.34 9.49 -33.41
C SER A 75 -24.31 8.87 -32.47
N GLY A 76 -24.19 9.45 -31.27
CA GLY A 76 -23.23 9.02 -30.26
C GLY A 76 -23.58 7.63 -29.76
N THR A 77 -23.12 6.60 -30.47
CA THR A 77 -23.06 5.25 -29.94
C THR A 77 -22.06 5.29 -28.78
N ILE A 78 -22.59 5.49 -27.57
CA ILE A 78 -21.88 5.24 -26.32
C ILE A 78 -21.22 3.86 -26.49
N PRO A 79 -19.89 3.72 -26.33
CA PRO A 79 -19.29 2.39 -26.33
C PRO A 79 -19.88 1.65 -25.13
N LEU A 80 -20.80 0.74 -25.43
CA LEU A 80 -21.43 -0.13 -24.46
C LEU A 80 -20.34 -1.06 -23.91
N GLY A 81 -19.91 -0.77 -22.68
CA GLY A 81 -19.19 -1.71 -21.83
C GLY A 81 -17.76 -2.07 -22.27
N LEU A 82 -16.81 -1.15 -22.07
CA LEU A 82 -15.50 -1.64 -21.61
C LEU A 82 -15.69 -2.18 -20.18
N PRO A 83 -15.15 -3.35 -19.84
CA PRO A 83 -15.23 -3.87 -18.47
C PRO A 83 -14.64 -2.83 -17.53
N ARG A 84 -15.46 -2.32 -16.60
CA ARG A 84 -15.00 -1.42 -15.54
C ARG A 84 -13.93 -2.19 -14.76
N ALA A 85 -12.69 -1.70 -14.81
CA ALA A 85 -11.60 -2.31 -14.08
C ALA A 85 -11.98 -2.46 -12.59
N PRO A 86 -11.58 -3.57 -11.93
CA PRO A 86 -11.89 -3.76 -10.52
C PRO A 86 -11.33 -2.59 -9.71
N VAL A 87 -12.17 -2.02 -8.84
CA VAL A 87 -11.78 -0.93 -7.95
C VAL A 87 -11.01 -1.54 -6.77
N THR A 88 -9.82 -1.03 -6.50
CA THR A 88 -9.00 -1.40 -5.34
C THR A 88 -8.87 -0.21 -4.39
N LEU A 89 -8.88 -0.47 -3.07
CA LEU A 89 -8.67 0.55 -2.04
C LEU A 89 -7.20 0.93 -1.85
N ILE A 90 -6.27 0.03 -2.24
CA ILE A 90 -4.83 0.16 -1.99
C ILE A 90 -4.27 1.49 -2.49
N PRO A 91 -4.56 1.97 -3.72
CA PRO A 91 -4.00 3.23 -4.19
C PRO A 91 -4.44 4.45 -3.36
N TYR A 92 -5.66 4.41 -2.83
CA TYR A 92 -6.18 5.48 -1.98
C TYR A 92 -5.51 5.44 -0.61
N ILE A 93 -5.39 4.27 0.01
CA ILE A 93 -4.67 4.09 1.28
C ILE A 93 -3.23 4.59 1.15
N ARG A 94 -2.50 4.13 0.12
CA ARG A 94 -1.14 4.57 -0.19
C ARG A 94 -1.05 6.08 -0.31
N ARG A 95 -1.95 6.70 -1.08
CA ARG A 95 -1.92 8.15 -1.30
C ARG A 95 -2.20 8.94 -0.03
N LEU A 96 -3.16 8.49 0.79
CA LEU A 96 -3.48 9.12 2.08
C LEU A 96 -2.30 9.05 3.04
N VAL A 97 -1.65 7.89 3.17
CA VAL A 97 -0.49 7.69 4.05
C VAL A 97 0.65 8.64 3.67
N VAL A 98 1.09 8.65 2.41
CA VAL A 98 2.28 9.43 2.04
C VAL A 98 2.07 10.93 2.02
N THR A 99 0.82 11.38 1.88
CA THR A 99 0.45 12.80 1.97
C THR A 99 0.05 13.21 3.39
N GLY A 100 0.01 12.26 4.33
CA GLY A 100 -0.36 12.46 5.73
C GLY A 100 -1.82 12.86 5.94
N PHE A 101 -2.73 12.33 5.11
CA PHE A 101 -4.19 12.40 5.24
C PHE A 101 -4.78 11.07 5.73
N ASP A 102 -4.06 10.34 6.58
CA ASP A 102 -4.45 9.03 7.10
C ASP A 102 -4.88 9.07 8.58
N SER A 103 -5.46 10.19 9.02
CA SER A 103 -6.00 10.29 10.39
C SER A 103 -7.25 9.42 10.55
N PRO A 104 -7.59 8.95 11.77
CA PRO A 104 -8.78 8.14 12.01
C PRO A 104 -10.08 8.74 11.44
N ALA A 105 -10.24 10.06 11.52
CA ALA A 105 -11.39 10.76 10.96
C ALA A 105 -11.43 10.72 9.42
N VAL A 106 -10.27 10.84 8.75
CA VAL A 106 -10.22 10.75 7.28
C VAL A 106 -10.44 9.31 6.82
N LEU A 107 -9.83 8.33 7.50
CA LEU A 107 -10.00 6.91 7.19
C LEU A 107 -11.46 6.48 7.37
N HIS A 108 -12.11 6.89 8.46
CA HIS A 108 -13.54 6.68 8.66
C HIS A 108 -14.38 7.34 7.56
N GLY A 109 -14.08 8.58 7.19
CA GLY A 109 -14.78 9.28 6.10
C GLY A 109 -14.64 8.61 4.73
N PHE A 110 -13.51 7.95 4.45
CA PHE A 110 -13.29 7.22 3.20
C PHE A 110 -13.87 5.80 3.22
N PHE A 111 -13.78 5.09 4.35
CA PHE A 111 -13.97 3.64 4.40
C PHE A 111 -15.09 3.17 5.33
N GLY A 112 -15.76 4.08 6.04
CA GLY A 112 -16.91 3.77 6.89
C GLY A 112 -16.53 3.24 8.27
N ASP A 113 -17.52 2.72 9.00
CA ASP A 113 -17.37 2.33 10.41
C ASP A 113 -16.39 1.15 10.61
N ASP A 114 -16.37 0.20 9.67
CA ASP A 114 -15.56 -1.02 9.74
C ASP A 114 -14.08 -0.79 9.35
N TRP A 115 -13.66 0.46 9.11
CA TRP A 115 -12.32 0.75 8.55
C TRP A 115 -11.17 0.17 9.38
N MET A 116 -11.30 0.18 10.72
CA MET A 116 -10.25 -0.33 11.61
C MET A 116 -9.99 -1.81 11.37
N GLN A 117 -11.05 -2.62 11.25
CA GLN A 117 -10.90 -4.06 11.00
C GLN A 117 -10.66 -4.34 9.51
N GLY A 118 -11.30 -3.58 8.61
CA GLY A 118 -11.26 -3.83 7.18
C GLY A 118 -9.98 -3.35 6.48
N ILE A 119 -9.55 -2.11 6.70
CA ILE A 119 -8.34 -1.56 6.06
C ILE A 119 -7.19 -1.32 7.03
N GLY A 120 -7.40 -1.41 8.34
CA GLY A 120 -6.36 -1.21 9.36
C GLY A 120 -5.07 -1.99 9.10
N PRO A 121 -5.11 -3.32 8.86
CA PRO A 121 -3.90 -4.08 8.57
C PRO A 121 -3.13 -3.58 7.32
N ILE A 122 -3.85 -3.15 6.28
CA ILE A 122 -3.26 -2.59 5.05
C ILE A 122 -2.67 -1.20 5.31
N HIS A 123 -3.39 -0.38 6.07
CA HIS A 123 -2.98 0.97 6.45
C HIS A 123 -1.71 0.95 7.30
N GLU A 124 -1.66 0.10 8.33
CA GLU A 124 -0.48 -0.09 9.17
C GLU A 124 0.72 -0.63 8.38
N SER A 125 0.49 -1.62 7.50
CA SER A 125 1.53 -2.14 6.61
C SER A 125 2.10 -1.05 5.70
N GLU A 126 1.23 -0.20 5.15
CA GLU A 126 1.67 0.88 4.27
C GLU A 126 2.42 1.99 5.02
N ARG A 127 2.03 2.31 6.26
CA ARG A 127 2.78 3.26 7.11
C ARG A 127 4.21 2.76 7.35
N ARG A 128 4.37 1.47 7.69
CA ARG A 128 5.70 0.85 7.83
C ARG A 128 6.49 0.93 6.52
N ASN A 129 5.88 0.56 5.40
CA ASN A 129 6.51 0.62 4.08
C ASN A 129 7.00 2.02 3.73
N TYR A 130 6.18 3.04 3.99
CA TYR A 130 6.54 4.42 3.72
C TYR A 130 7.69 4.90 4.62
N LEU A 131 7.69 4.52 5.90
CA LEU A 131 8.81 4.80 6.81
C LEU A 131 10.12 4.18 6.29
N PHE A 132 10.06 2.93 5.79
CA PHE A 132 11.23 2.26 5.21
C PHE A 132 11.71 2.94 3.94
N ALA A 133 10.81 3.26 3.02
CA ALA A 133 11.17 3.95 1.78
C ALA A 133 11.83 5.31 2.10
N ALA A 134 11.24 6.09 3.02
CA ALA A 134 11.75 7.39 3.43
C ALA A 134 13.13 7.34 4.11
N LYS A 135 13.46 6.24 4.82
CA LYS A 135 14.78 6.04 5.44
C LYS A 135 15.85 5.50 4.49
N SER A 136 15.45 4.70 3.51
CA SER A 136 16.40 3.93 2.67
C SER A 136 16.80 4.64 1.38
N ASP A 137 16.04 5.62 0.92
CA ASP A 137 16.27 6.27 -0.37
C ASP A 137 16.05 7.79 -0.33
N ASN A 138 16.40 8.45 -1.42
CA ASN A 138 16.18 9.89 -1.56
C ASN A 138 14.71 10.22 -1.86
N TRP A 139 14.32 11.43 -1.46
CA TRP A 139 12.98 11.98 -1.61
C TRP A 139 12.35 11.79 -3.01
N LEU A 140 13.10 12.06 -4.08
CA LEU A 140 12.58 11.98 -5.46
C LEU A 140 12.25 10.53 -5.84
N LYS A 141 13.09 9.57 -5.44
CA LYS A 141 12.86 8.16 -5.71
C LYS A 141 11.67 7.62 -4.91
N VAL A 142 11.58 7.94 -3.62
CA VAL A 142 10.41 7.58 -2.81
C VAL A 142 9.14 8.14 -3.42
N LYS A 143 9.10 9.43 -3.77
CA LYS A 143 7.93 10.05 -4.39
C LYS A 143 7.50 9.33 -5.67
N SER A 144 8.45 8.97 -6.54
CA SER A 144 8.16 8.27 -7.80
C SER A 144 7.49 6.91 -7.61
N GLN A 145 7.72 6.22 -6.48
CA GLN A 145 7.07 4.93 -6.16
C GLN A 145 5.58 5.06 -5.79
N TYR A 146 5.10 6.29 -5.58
CA TYR A 146 3.71 6.60 -5.24
C TYR A 146 2.97 7.30 -6.38
N ASP A 147 3.67 7.67 -7.45
CA ASP A 147 3.06 8.19 -8.67
C ASP A 147 2.26 7.08 -9.37
N MET A 148 1.16 7.46 -10.04
CA MET A 148 0.25 6.54 -10.74
C MET A 148 0.08 6.94 -12.20
N ALA A 149 -0.51 6.05 -13.00
CA ALA A 149 -0.88 6.34 -14.39
C ALA A 149 -1.86 7.53 -14.52
N ASP A 150 -2.04 7.99 -15.75
CA ASP A 150 -2.99 9.06 -16.11
C ASP A 150 -2.71 10.41 -15.41
N GLY A 151 -1.43 10.72 -15.16
CA GLY A 151 -1.02 12.01 -14.57
C GLY A 151 -1.31 12.16 -13.07
N GLN A 152 -1.70 11.08 -12.39
CA GLN A 152 -1.93 11.05 -10.95
C GLN A 152 -0.60 10.96 -10.18
N THR A 153 0.22 12.01 -10.28
CA THR A 153 1.46 12.15 -9.52
C THR A 153 1.18 12.61 -8.10
N VAL A 154 1.91 12.09 -7.12
CA VAL A 154 1.84 12.57 -5.73
C VAL A 154 2.29 14.04 -5.70
N PRO A 155 1.50 14.96 -5.14
CA PRO A 155 1.84 16.38 -5.17
C PRO A 155 2.96 16.73 -4.17
N PHE A 156 2.97 16.06 -3.01
CA PHE A 156 3.97 16.22 -1.96
C PHE A 156 3.98 14.97 -1.08
N LEU A 157 5.10 14.71 -0.40
CA LEU A 157 5.11 13.75 0.70
C LEU A 157 5.07 14.50 2.03
N ARG A 158 4.64 13.82 3.09
CA ARG A 158 4.63 14.36 4.46
C ARG A 158 5.24 13.33 5.40
N PRO A 159 6.02 13.73 6.42
CA PRO A 159 6.37 12.82 7.50
C PRO A 159 5.10 12.22 8.13
N LEU A 160 5.15 10.93 8.48
CA LEU A 160 4.03 10.28 9.15
C LEU A 160 3.62 11.06 10.41
N GLN A 161 2.32 11.25 10.57
CA GLN A 161 1.75 11.94 11.73
C GLN A 161 1.35 10.92 12.80
N ASN A 162 1.40 11.35 14.07
CA ASN A 162 1.01 10.56 15.24
C ASN A 162 1.71 9.19 15.32
N VAL A 163 2.96 9.11 14.87
CA VAL A 163 3.76 7.88 14.98
C VAL A 163 4.09 7.67 16.45
N THR A 164 3.73 6.51 16.99
CA THR A 164 4.12 6.15 18.36
C THR A 164 5.52 5.55 18.36
N GLU A 165 6.20 5.59 19.51
CA GLU A 165 7.54 5.00 19.64
C GLU A 165 7.51 3.49 19.35
N GLU A 166 6.41 2.81 19.72
CA GLU A 166 6.19 1.40 19.43
C GLU A 166 6.09 1.13 17.92
N GLU A 167 5.44 2.03 17.16
CA GLU A 167 5.36 1.93 15.70
C GLU A 167 6.75 2.09 15.06
N ILE A 168 7.56 3.03 15.57
CA ILE A 168 8.95 3.23 15.12
C ILE A 168 9.79 1.98 15.41
N GLN A 169 9.76 1.48 16.65
CA GLN A 169 10.54 0.32 17.06
C GLN A 169 10.11 -0.96 16.36
N GLY A 170 8.80 -1.15 16.16
CA GLY A 170 8.26 -2.28 15.41
C GLY A 170 8.70 -2.25 13.95
N ALA A 171 8.67 -1.07 13.33
CA ALA A 171 9.20 -0.90 11.98
C ALA A 171 10.72 -1.15 11.95
N GLU A 172 11.51 -0.51 12.82
CA GLU A 172 12.96 -0.67 12.85
C GLU A 172 13.42 -2.12 13.14
N SER A 173 12.68 -2.86 13.96
CA SER A 173 12.95 -4.27 14.25
C SER A 173 12.71 -5.13 13.01
N ASN A 174 11.55 -5.00 12.36
CA ASN A 174 11.26 -5.70 11.11
C ASN A 174 12.28 -5.36 10.00
N TRP A 175 12.75 -4.11 9.96
CA TRP A 175 13.77 -3.68 9.01
C TRP A 175 15.16 -4.25 9.31
N SER A 176 15.58 -4.22 10.57
CA SER A 176 16.85 -4.80 10.98
C SER A 176 16.90 -6.30 10.69
N GLU A 177 15.77 -6.99 10.88
CA GLU A 177 15.62 -8.41 10.55
C GLU A 177 15.58 -8.67 9.03
N TRP A 178 14.88 -7.84 8.24
CA TRP A 178 14.88 -7.97 6.79
C TRP A 178 16.25 -7.66 6.16
N LEU A 179 16.97 -6.65 6.66
CA LEU A 179 18.37 -6.40 6.28
C LEU A 179 19.27 -7.56 6.69
N ALA A 180 19.06 -8.16 7.86
CA ALA A 180 19.77 -9.36 8.28
C ALA A 180 19.43 -10.58 7.39
N MET A 181 18.21 -10.67 6.88
CA MET A 181 17.80 -11.69 5.90
C MET A 181 18.43 -11.42 4.51
N GLN A 182 18.61 -10.16 4.12
CA GLN A 182 19.40 -9.78 2.95
C GLN A 182 20.88 -10.17 3.13
N ASP A 183 21.42 -10.10 4.35
CA ASP A 183 22.77 -10.59 4.70
C ASP A 183 22.88 -12.13 4.54
N TRP A 184 21.78 -12.89 4.76
CA TRP A 184 21.74 -14.34 4.49
C TRP A 184 21.71 -14.70 3.00
N MET A 185 21.27 -13.78 2.13
CA MET A 185 21.40 -13.92 0.68
C MET A 185 22.83 -13.60 0.17
N LEU A 186 23.75 -13.19 1.07
CA LEU A 186 25.15 -12.91 0.81
C LEU A 186 26.09 -13.85 1.59
N GLY A 187 26.04 -15.15 1.27
CA GLY A 187 27.11 -16.09 1.66
C GLY A 187 27.27 -16.31 3.17
N PRO A 188 28.49 -16.41 3.74
CA PRO A 188 28.87 -17.20 4.94
C PRO A 188 28.19 -16.88 6.30
N ARG A 189 27.13 -16.08 6.32
CA ARG A 189 26.28 -15.74 7.46
C ARG A 189 24.97 -16.54 7.53
N ALA A 190 24.70 -17.44 6.57
CA ALA A 190 23.57 -18.37 6.65
C ALA A 190 23.64 -19.21 7.95
N PRO A 191 22.50 -19.46 8.65
CA PRO A 191 22.48 -20.32 9.82
C PRO A 191 23.07 -21.70 9.46
N PRO A 192 24.03 -22.24 10.24
CA PRO A 192 24.55 -23.57 9.99
C PRO A 192 23.40 -24.57 10.10
N ASP A 193 23.22 -25.36 9.04
CA ASP A 193 22.18 -26.39 8.96
C ASP A 193 22.20 -27.30 10.21
N VAL A 194 21.02 -27.68 10.70
CA VAL A 194 20.74 -28.39 11.96
C VAL A 194 21.25 -29.85 11.92
N GLY A 195 22.14 -30.19 10.99
CA GLY A 195 22.63 -31.55 10.74
C GLY A 195 24.04 -31.88 11.26
N ASP A 196 24.93 -30.91 11.48
CA ASP A 196 26.36 -31.22 11.66
C ASP A 196 26.87 -31.16 13.11
N ARG A 197 26.09 -31.77 14.01
CA ARG A 197 26.58 -32.18 15.33
C ARG A 197 27.38 -33.48 15.19
N ARG A 198 28.58 -33.41 14.62
CA ARG A 198 29.66 -34.38 14.92
C ARG A 198 30.93 -33.65 15.30
N VAL A 199 31.00 -33.38 16.61
CA VAL A 199 32.20 -33.03 17.36
C VAL A 199 33.33 -33.99 16.99
N ARG A 200 34.30 -33.52 16.20
CA ARG A 200 35.57 -34.20 15.98
C ARG A 200 36.48 -33.82 17.14
N VAL A 201 36.43 -34.58 18.23
CA VAL A 201 37.38 -34.44 19.34
C VAL A 201 38.77 -34.80 18.81
N LYS A 202 39.64 -33.81 18.60
CA LYS A 202 41.08 -34.02 18.48
C LYS A 202 41.59 -34.39 19.87
N LYS A 203 42.12 -35.60 20.02
CA LYS A 203 42.91 -36.00 21.17
C LYS A 203 44.36 -35.70 20.81
N GLU A 204 44.98 -34.73 21.49
CA GLU A 204 46.42 -34.46 21.39
C GLU A 204 47.22 -35.63 21.98
N GLN A 205 48.35 -35.90 21.34
CA GLN A 205 49.40 -36.81 21.79
C GLN A 205 50.20 -36.15 22.91
N ASP A 206 50.45 -36.92 23.98
CA ASP A 206 51.71 -36.93 24.72
C ASP A 206 52.11 -38.40 24.92
#